data_AF-A0A059XRD2-F1
#
_entry.id   AF-A0A059XRD2-F1
#
_cell.length_a   1.000
_cell.length_b   1.000
_cell.length_c   1.000
_cell.angle_alpha   90.00
_cell.angle_beta   90.00
_cell.angle_gamma   90.00
#
_symmetry.space_group_name_H-M   'P 1'
#
loop_
_entity.id
_entity.type
_entity.pdbx_description
1 polymer ?
#
loop_
_entity_poly.entity_id
_entity_poly.type
_entity_poly.pdbx_seq_one_letter_code
_entity_poly.pdbx_strand_id
1 'polypeptide(L)'
;MALPKGKMFDDACHLLESAGYVFQGLSSKSRKLTFDSADGELRVLMIRGADVLTYVEHGGADLGVVGLDLILEQGRHVLEPLDLKFGLCRLVVAAPAGKASQSDSRPLRVATKYPRLAEQFFLERGMSVEILKLYGSLELAPKVGMADQIVDLVATGKTLRENQMEIREEILVSTARLVVNRASWSLKNERIRLFMDRILPFLSKERVISEG
;
A
#
# COMPACT_ATOMS: atom_id res chain seq x y z
N MET A 1 16.57 -3.98 3.13
CA MET A 1 15.18 -3.54 3.32
C MET A 1 14.64 -3.02 2.00
N ALA A 2 13.51 -3.54 1.55
CA ALA A 2 12.80 -3.02 0.38
C ALA A 2 11.90 -1.84 0.78
N LEU A 3 12.13 -0.67 0.18
CA LEU A 3 11.30 0.51 0.38
C LEU A 3 10.47 0.83 -0.87
N PRO A 4 9.18 1.11 -0.73
CA PRO A 4 8.30 1.43 -1.84
C PRO A 4 8.55 2.87 -2.29
N LYS A 5 8.78 3.08 -3.60
CA LYS A 5 8.68 4.41 -4.19
C LYS A 5 7.24 4.94 -4.08
N GLY A 6 7.09 6.25 -3.97
CA GLY A 6 5.79 6.93 -3.97
C GLY A 6 5.45 7.53 -2.61
N LYS A 7 4.14 7.60 -2.28
CA LYS A 7 3.62 8.39 -1.16
C LYS A 7 4.18 8.03 0.22
N MET A 8 4.55 6.76 0.43
CA MET A 8 5.10 6.28 1.71
C MET A 8 6.63 6.42 1.81
N PHE A 9 7.30 6.82 0.74
CA PHE A 9 8.75 6.82 0.69
C PHE A 9 9.37 7.80 1.70
N ASP A 10 8.90 9.05 1.70
CA ASP A 10 9.47 10.10 2.55
C ASP A 10 9.20 9.81 4.03
N ASP A 11 8.02 9.29 4.38
CA ASP A 11 7.71 8.87 5.76
C ASP A 11 8.60 7.71 6.22
N ALA A 12 8.85 6.72 5.35
CA ALA A 12 9.76 5.62 5.65
C ALA A 12 11.22 6.10 5.81
N CYS A 13 11.67 7.02 4.96
CA CYS A 13 12.99 7.65 5.08
C CYS A 13 13.12 8.41 6.41
N HIS A 14 12.13 9.23 6.76
CA HIS A 14 12.14 9.96 8.03
C HIS A 14 12.15 9.05 9.25
N LEU A 15 11.43 7.92 9.21
CA LEU A 15 11.48 6.92 10.28
C LEU A 15 12.90 6.35 10.44
N LEU A 16 13.53 5.97 9.32
CA LEU A 16 14.89 5.42 9.33
C LEU A 16 15.93 6.43 9.81
N GLU A 17 15.85 7.68 9.33
CA GLU A 17 16.72 8.78 9.76
C GLU A 17 16.57 9.06 11.26
N SER A 18 15.33 9.08 11.77
CA SER A 18 15.05 9.27 13.19
C SER A 18 15.65 8.15 14.05
N ALA A 19 15.67 6.92 13.52
CA ALA A 19 16.31 5.76 14.14
C ALA A 19 17.85 5.73 13.96
N GLY A 20 18.45 6.77 13.39
CA GLY A 20 19.89 6.93 13.22
C GLY A 20 20.46 6.37 11.92
N TYR A 21 19.62 5.82 11.03
CA TYR A 21 20.09 5.33 9.72
C TYR A 21 20.20 6.48 8.72
N VAL A 22 21.43 6.98 8.53
CA VAL A 22 21.73 8.07 7.60
C VAL A 22 22.17 7.50 6.25
N PHE A 23 21.57 7.98 5.17
CA PHE A 23 21.88 7.54 3.80
C PHE A 23 22.37 8.70 2.94
N GLN A 24 23.44 8.49 2.18
CA GLN A 24 23.93 9.49 1.23
C GLN A 24 23.11 9.43 -0.08
N GLY A 25 22.41 10.51 -0.41
CA GLY A 25 21.71 10.68 -1.68
C GLY A 25 20.44 9.82 -1.84
N LEU A 26 19.92 9.25 -0.75
CA LEU A 26 18.62 8.58 -0.75
C LEU A 26 17.52 9.61 -0.98
N SER A 27 16.79 9.46 -2.09
CA SER A 27 15.73 10.38 -2.49
C SER A 27 14.78 9.68 -3.45
N SER A 28 13.49 10.02 -3.37
CA SER A 28 12.46 9.53 -4.28
C SER A 28 12.76 9.83 -5.76
N LYS A 29 13.56 10.86 -6.03
CA LYS A 29 14.00 11.28 -7.37
C LYS A 29 15.24 10.55 -7.88
N SER A 30 15.91 9.78 -7.04
CA SER A 30 17.15 9.11 -7.43
C SER A 30 16.89 7.96 -8.41
N ARG A 31 17.76 7.84 -9.41
CA ARG A 31 17.79 6.69 -10.33
C ARG A 31 18.50 5.48 -9.74
N LYS A 32 19.37 5.69 -8.74
CA LYS A 32 20.04 4.60 -8.03
C LYS A 32 18.98 3.79 -7.27
N LEU A 33 19.10 2.46 -7.29
CA LEU A 33 18.12 1.56 -6.67
C LEU A 33 18.58 1.03 -5.31
N THR A 34 19.85 1.20 -4.96
CA THR A 34 20.44 0.66 -3.74
C THR A 34 21.20 1.74 -2.97
N PHE A 35 21.00 1.77 -1.65
CA PHE A 35 21.65 2.73 -0.76
C PHE A 35 22.07 2.02 0.51
N ASP A 36 23.31 2.21 0.92
CA ASP A 36 23.83 1.72 2.18
C ASP A 36 23.78 2.86 3.20
N SER A 37 23.41 2.56 4.43
CA SER A 37 23.53 3.49 5.55
C SER A 37 25.01 3.77 5.85
N ALA A 38 25.30 4.93 6.43
CA ALA A 38 26.67 5.34 6.74
C ALA A 38 27.41 4.37 7.69
N ASP A 39 26.68 3.71 8.59
CA ASP A 39 27.19 2.67 9.49
C ASP A 39 27.31 1.28 8.84
N GLY A 40 26.82 1.10 7.61
CA GLY A 40 26.80 -0.18 6.89
C GLY A 40 25.80 -1.21 7.44
N GLU A 41 24.99 -0.86 8.44
CA GLU A 41 24.07 -1.79 9.09
C GLU A 41 22.77 -2.01 8.31
N LEU A 42 22.42 -1.11 7.38
CA LEU A 42 21.17 -1.20 6.61
C LEU A 42 21.39 -0.85 5.14
N ARG A 43 21.00 -1.78 4.26
CA ARG A 43 20.86 -1.52 2.83
C ARG A 43 19.40 -1.34 2.44
N VAL A 44 19.07 -0.24 1.80
CA VAL A 44 17.76 0.05 1.22
C VAL A 44 17.75 -0.29 -0.27
N LEU A 45 16.68 -0.98 -0.70
CA LEU A 45 16.35 -1.23 -2.11
C LEU A 45 15.11 -0.39 -2.46
N MET A 46 15.24 0.55 -3.39
CA MET A 46 14.14 1.38 -3.87
C MET A 46 13.38 0.70 -5.01
N ILE A 47 12.20 0.16 -4.73
CA ILE A 47 11.41 -0.59 -5.72
C ILE A 47 9.95 -0.13 -5.77
N ARG A 48 9.19 -0.64 -6.72
CA ARG A 48 7.75 -0.35 -6.80
C ARG A 48 7.04 -1.01 -5.62
N GLY A 49 6.05 -0.34 -5.03
CA GLY A 49 5.31 -0.88 -3.88
C GLY A 49 4.71 -2.26 -4.12
N ALA A 50 4.19 -2.51 -5.31
CA ALA A 50 3.63 -3.81 -5.71
C ALA A 50 4.64 -4.96 -5.68
N ASP A 51 5.95 -4.67 -5.75
CA ASP A 51 7.02 -5.66 -5.80
C ASP A 51 7.66 -5.92 -4.42
N VAL A 52 7.34 -5.10 -3.40
CA VAL A 52 7.96 -5.22 -2.06
C VAL A 52 7.75 -6.60 -1.47
N LEU A 53 6.53 -7.12 -1.51
CA LEU A 53 6.24 -8.43 -0.96
C LEU A 53 6.99 -9.54 -1.69
N THR A 54 7.11 -9.46 -3.01
CA THR A 54 7.89 -10.41 -3.82
C THR A 54 9.36 -10.43 -3.39
N TYR A 55 9.97 -9.26 -3.25
CA TYR A 55 11.38 -9.16 -2.84
C TYR A 55 11.60 -9.71 -1.43
N VAL A 56 10.66 -9.46 -0.51
CA VAL A 56 10.76 -9.96 0.87
C VAL A 56 10.50 -11.46 0.93
N GLU A 57 9.46 -11.96 0.28
CA GLU A 57 9.13 -13.39 0.26
C GLU A 57 10.29 -14.24 -0.29
N HIS A 58 10.92 -13.81 -1.40
CA HIS A 58 12.03 -14.53 -2.02
C HIS A 58 13.40 -14.23 -1.41
N GLY A 59 13.49 -13.45 -0.32
CA GLY A 59 14.74 -13.15 0.37
C GLY A 59 15.68 -12.19 -0.39
N GLY A 60 15.20 -11.54 -1.46
CA GLY A 60 15.89 -10.42 -2.09
C GLY A 60 16.01 -9.20 -1.15
N ALA A 61 15.13 -9.12 -0.15
CA ALA A 61 15.28 -8.27 1.02
C ALA A 61 14.84 -9.01 2.29
N ASP A 62 15.56 -8.81 3.40
CA ASP A 62 15.18 -9.40 4.69
C ASP A 62 13.89 -8.77 5.28
N LEU A 63 13.70 -7.47 5.00
CA LEU A 63 12.65 -6.59 5.53
C LEU A 63 12.05 -5.76 4.40
N GLY A 64 10.81 -5.30 4.53
CA GLY A 64 10.22 -4.32 3.62
C GLY A 64 9.11 -3.48 4.24
N VAL A 65 8.79 -2.34 3.61
CA VAL A 65 7.64 -1.50 3.97
C VAL A 65 6.57 -1.61 2.89
N VAL A 66 5.35 -1.96 3.27
CA VAL A 66 4.25 -2.15 2.33
C VAL A 66 2.92 -1.81 2.98
N GLY A 67 1.94 -1.33 2.21
CA GLY A 67 0.60 -1.09 2.72
C GLY A 67 -0.12 -2.40 3.06
N LEU A 68 -0.95 -2.40 4.11
CA LEU A 68 -1.80 -3.53 4.49
C LEU A 68 -2.69 -4.00 3.32
N ASP A 69 -3.17 -3.07 2.50
CA ASP A 69 -3.95 -3.36 1.29
C ASP A 69 -3.24 -4.34 0.35
N LEU A 70 -1.93 -4.17 0.12
CA LEU A 70 -1.16 -5.06 -0.73
C LEU A 70 -0.87 -6.40 -0.05
N ILE A 71 -0.71 -6.44 1.28
CA ILE A 71 -0.56 -7.69 2.04
C ILE A 71 -1.80 -8.55 1.85
N LEU A 72 -2.97 -7.97 2.07
CA LEU A 72 -4.25 -8.67 1.98
C LEU A 72 -4.58 -9.06 0.53
N GLU A 73 -4.31 -8.17 -0.44
CA GLU A 73 -4.55 -8.45 -1.85
C GLU A 73 -3.66 -9.56 -2.40
N GLN A 74 -2.35 -9.54 -2.10
CA GLN A 74 -1.42 -10.51 -2.68
C GLN A 74 -1.39 -11.84 -1.92
N GLY A 75 -1.72 -11.85 -0.62
CA GLY A 75 -1.76 -13.06 0.20
C GLY A 75 -0.43 -13.82 0.25
N ARG A 76 0.70 -13.11 0.16
CA ARG A 76 2.06 -13.70 0.11
C ARG A 76 2.56 -14.17 1.47
N HIS A 77 3.54 -15.08 1.47
CA HIS A 77 4.05 -15.72 2.68
C HIS A 77 5.15 -14.92 3.40
N VAL A 78 4.79 -13.74 3.89
CA VAL A 78 5.65 -12.90 4.75
C VAL A 78 5.16 -12.89 6.20
N LEU A 79 5.98 -12.42 7.13
CA LEU A 79 5.55 -12.04 8.48
C LEU A 79 5.26 -10.55 8.51
N GLU A 80 4.26 -10.14 9.27
CA GLU A 80 3.89 -8.74 9.49
C GLU A 80 3.99 -8.40 11.00
N PRO A 81 5.20 -8.17 11.55
CA PRO A 81 5.37 -7.97 12.99
C PRO A 81 4.94 -6.59 13.49
N LEU A 82 4.82 -5.58 12.62
CA LEU A 82 4.67 -4.19 13.07
C LEU A 82 3.87 -3.31 12.11
N ASP A 83 2.90 -2.59 12.67
CA ASP A 83 2.20 -1.48 12.02
C ASP A 83 2.98 -0.19 12.23
N LEU A 84 3.39 0.46 11.13
CA LEU A 84 4.25 1.63 11.15
C LEU A 84 3.48 2.95 11.31
N LYS A 85 2.15 2.91 11.38
CA LYS A 85 1.29 4.06 11.75
C LYS A 85 1.35 5.28 10.81
N PHE A 86 1.96 5.15 9.63
CA PHE A 86 1.91 6.16 8.56
C PHE A 86 1.33 5.57 7.28
N GLY A 87 1.17 6.40 6.24
CA GLY A 87 0.61 5.95 4.96
C GLY A 87 -0.88 5.62 5.01
N LEU A 88 -1.62 6.22 5.94
CA LEU A 88 -3.06 6.00 6.12
C LEU A 88 -3.82 6.25 4.82
N CYS A 89 -4.55 5.24 4.38
CA CYS A 89 -5.48 5.33 3.27
C CYS A 89 -6.63 4.34 3.46
N ARG A 90 -7.66 4.46 2.65
CA ARG A 90 -8.85 3.62 2.71
C ARG A 90 -9.08 2.98 1.36
N LEU A 91 -9.27 1.68 1.32
CA LEU A 91 -9.76 1.01 0.12
C LEU A 91 -11.28 1.20 0.09
N VAL A 92 -11.79 1.77 -0.99
CA VAL A 92 -13.20 2.14 -1.08
C VAL A 92 -13.80 1.68 -2.39
N VAL A 93 -15.11 1.46 -2.38
CA VAL A 93 -15.94 1.42 -3.58
C VAL A 93 -16.31 2.85 -3.95
N ALA A 94 -16.08 3.25 -5.20
CA ALA A 94 -16.50 4.54 -5.72
C ALA A 94 -17.23 4.41 -7.07
N ALA A 95 -18.18 5.30 -7.32
CA ALA A 95 -18.99 5.33 -8.54
C ALA A 95 -19.17 6.77 -9.04
N PRO A 96 -19.55 6.99 -10.32
CA PRO A 96 -19.92 8.32 -10.79
C PRO A 96 -21.05 8.93 -9.95
N ALA A 97 -20.90 10.21 -9.61
CA ALA A 97 -21.85 10.92 -8.77
C ALA A 97 -23.26 10.94 -9.39
N GLY A 98 -24.28 10.68 -8.56
CA GLY A 98 -25.68 10.73 -8.98
C GLY A 98 -26.14 9.58 -9.88
N LYS A 99 -25.28 8.61 -10.20
CA LYS A 99 -25.71 7.35 -10.84
C LYS A 99 -26.12 6.34 -9.76
N ALA A 100 -27.36 5.87 -9.83
CA ALA A 100 -27.77 4.68 -9.10
C ALA A 100 -26.91 3.47 -9.51
N SER A 101 -26.66 2.56 -8.58
CA SER A 101 -26.07 1.25 -8.88
C SER A 101 -26.91 0.59 -9.98
N GLN A 102 -26.34 0.47 -11.18
CA GLN A 102 -27.10 0.06 -12.36
C GLN A 102 -27.61 -1.37 -12.16
N SER A 103 -28.93 -1.53 -12.21
CA SER A 103 -29.62 -2.81 -12.39
C SER A 103 -30.27 -2.77 -13.76
N ASP A 104 -29.98 -3.78 -14.56
CA ASP A 104 -30.96 -4.56 -15.33
C ASP A 104 -30.28 -5.17 -16.56
N SER A 105 -30.10 -6.50 -16.50
CA SER A 105 -29.64 -7.45 -17.54
C SER A 105 -28.17 -7.90 -17.57
N ARG A 106 -27.21 -7.25 -16.90
CA ARG A 106 -25.80 -7.71 -16.88
C ARG A 106 -25.13 -7.63 -15.50
N PRO A 107 -24.07 -8.43 -15.24
CA PRO A 107 -23.26 -8.30 -14.04
C PRO A 107 -22.68 -6.90 -13.89
N LEU A 108 -22.59 -6.44 -12.63
CA LEU A 108 -21.94 -5.18 -12.27
C LEU A 108 -20.44 -5.29 -12.58
N ARG A 109 -19.89 -4.32 -13.33
CA ARG A 109 -18.46 -4.27 -13.66
C ARG A 109 -17.71 -3.40 -12.69
N VAL A 110 -16.64 -3.94 -12.11
CA VAL A 110 -15.81 -3.25 -11.11
C VAL A 110 -14.37 -3.18 -11.61
N ALA A 111 -13.89 -1.97 -11.89
CA ALA A 111 -12.49 -1.76 -12.27
C ALA A 111 -11.62 -1.54 -11.03
N THR A 112 -10.52 -2.29 -10.90
CA THR A 112 -9.70 -2.23 -9.69
C THR A 112 -8.25 -2.70 -9.91
N LYS A 113 -7.35 -2.22 -9.05
CA LYS A 113 -6.01 -2.82 -8.86
C LYS A 113 -6.02 -4.00 -7.87
N TYR A 114 -7.14 -4.19 -7.17
CA TYR A 114 -7.32 -5.07 -6.02
C TYR A 114 -8.41 -6.13 -6.31
N PRO A 115 -8.23 -6.97 -7.34
CA PRO A 115 -9.26 -7.92 -7.76
C PRO A 115 -9.72 -8.84 -6.64
N ARG A 116 -8.83 -9.34 -5.79
CA ARG A 116 -9.20 -10.28 -4.72
C ARG A 116 -10.01 -9.61 -3.62
N LEU A 117 -9.56 -8.45 -3.16
CA LEU A 117 -10.29 -7.69 -2.13
C LEU A 117 -11.64 -7.20 -2.65
N ALA A 118 -11.72 -6.76 -3.90
CA ALA A 118 -12.97 -6.36 -4.52
C ALA A 118 -13.94 -7.55 -4.65
N GLU A 119 -13.49 -8.67 -5.22
CA GLU A 119 -14.31 -9.87 -5.37
C GLU A 119 -14.84 -10.37 -4.03
N GLN A 120 -13.98 -10.45 -3.01
CA GLN A 120 -14.38 -10.81 -1.66
C GLN A 120 -15.44 -9.86 -1.09
N PHE A 121 -15.24 -8.55 -1.20
CA PHE A 121 -16.17 -7.53 -0.69
C PHE A 121 -17.57 -7.65 -1.28
N PHE A 122 -17.68 -7.89 -2.60
CA PHE A 122 -18.96 -8.04 -3.27
C PHE A 122 -19.59 -9.41 -3.01
N LEU A 123 -18.78 -10.48 -2.95
CA LEU A 123 -19.26 -11.82 -2.62
C LEU A 123 -19.88 -11.89 -1.22
N GLU A 124 -19.27 -11.22 -0.24
CA GLU A 124 -19.82 -11.10 1.13
C GLU A 124 -21.18 -10.39 1.17
N ARG A 125 -21.52 -9.60 0.14
CA ARG A 125 -22.83 -8.94 -0.05
C ARG A 125 -23.80 -9.74 -0.92
N GLY A 126 -23.44 -10.96 -1.32
CA GLY A 126 -24.23 -11.78 -2.24
C GLY A 126 -24.28 -11.23 -3.66
N MET A 127 -23.33 -10.36 -4.04
CA MET A 127 -23.27 -9.73 -5.35
C MET A 127 -22.22 -10.40 -6.24
N SER A 128 -22.64 -10.96 -7.37
CA SER A 128 -21.72 -11.40 -8.41
C SER A 128 -21.31 -10.21 -9.27
N VAL A 129 -20.00 -9.98 -9.41
CA VAL A 129 -19.44 -8.86 -10.17
C VAL A 129 -18.44 -9.33 -11.22
N GLU A 130 -18.32 -8.61 -12.32
CA GLU A 130 -17.25 -8.77 -13.31
C GLU A 130 -16.07 -7.88 -12.90
N ILE A 131 -14.96 -8.48 -12.49
CA ILE A 131 -13.75 -7.75 -12.08
C ILE A 131 -12.89 -7.42 -13.30
N LEU A 132 -12.62 -6.13 -13.49
CA LEU A 132 -11.71 -5.62 -14.51
C LEU A 132 -10.41 -5.17 -13.85
N LYS A 133 -9.37 -6.02 -13.89
CA LYS A 133 -8.06 -5.70 -13.34
C LYS A 133 -7.37 -4.61 -14.17
N LEU A 134 -7.01 -3.51 -13.53
CA LEU A 134 -6.27 -2.39 -14.12
C LEU A 134 -5.06 -2.04 -13.24
N TYR A 135 -4.07 -1.37 -13.82
CA TYR A 135 -2.84 -0.99 -13.12
C TYR A 135 -2.79 0.50 -12.72
N GLY A 136 -3.71 1.31 -13.22
CA GLY A 136 -3.77 2.77 -13.01
C GLY A 136 -4.96 3.40 -13.72
N SER A 137 -5.17 4.71 -13.51
CA SER A 137 -6.23 5.52 -14.14
C SER A 137 -7.63 4.90 -14.03
N LEU A 138 -8.00 4.44 -12.84
CA LEU A 138 -9.25 3.70 -12.62
C LEU A 138 -10.46 4.60 -12.85
N GLU A 139 -10.35 5.89 -12.52
CA GLU A 139 -11.41 6.90 -12.66
C GLU A 139 -11.85 7.09 -14.13
N LEU A 140 -11.02 6.68 -15.09
CA LEU A 140 -11.37 6.70 -16.51
C LEU A 140 -12.35 5.56 -16.86
N ALA A 141 -12.28 4.42 -16.18
CA ALA A 141 -13.06 3.24 -16.54
C ALA A 141 -14.58 3.50 -16.51
N PRO A 142 -15.15 4.18 -15.48
CA PRO A 142 -16.56 4.58 -15.51
C PRO A 142 -16.88 5.67 -16.54
N LYS A 143 -15.94 6.57 -16.83
CA LYS A 143 -16.14 7.66 -17.80
C LYS A 143 -16.32 7.15 -19.22
N VAL A 144 -15.61 6.07 -19.59
CA VAL A 144 -15.68 5.46 -20.94
C VAL A 144 -16.65 4.28 -21.01
N GLY A 145 -17.42 4.02 -19.95
CA GLY A 145 -18.40 2.94 -19.90
C GLY A 145 -17.80 1.53 -19.79
N MET A 146 -16.53 1.41 -19.41
CA MET A 146 -15.86 0.12 -19.23
C MET A 146 -16.24 -0.54 -17.90
N ALA A 147 -16.46 0.26 -16.84
CA ALA A 147 -16.87 -0.22 -15.53
C ALA A 147 -18.01 0.62 -14.95
N ASP A 148 -18.79 0.05 -14.04
CA ASP A 148 -19.86 0.76 -13.33
C ASP A 148 -19.34 1.41 -12.06
N GLN A 149 -18.40 0.73 -11.40
CA GLN A 149 -17.76 1.15 -10.16
C GLN A 149 -16.26 0.90 -10.23
N ILE A 150 -15.53 1.53 -9.31
CA ILE A 150 -14.13 1.24 -9.06
C ILE A 150 -13.92 0.83 -7.61
N VAL A 151 -12.89 0.02 -7.39
CA VAL A 151 -12.31 -0.21 -6.06
C VAL A 151 -10.88 0.30 -6.09
N ASP A 152 -10.57 1.35 -5.33
CA ASP A 152 -9.22 1.93 -5.24
C ASP A 152 -8.92 2.51 -3.85
N LEU A 153 -7.63 2.75 -3.61
CA LEU A 153 -7.18 3.47 -2.43
C LEU A 153 -7.45 4.96 -2.53
N VAL A 154 -7.98 5.51 -1.44
CA VAL A 154 -8.22 6.93 -1.25
C VAL A 154 -7.55 7.41 0.03
N ALA A 155 -6.79 8.50 -0.08
CA ALA A 155 -6.31 9.26 1.07
C ALA A 155 -7.26 10.44 1.35
N THR A 156 -7.08 11.57 0.65
CA THR A 156 -7.89 12.79 0.83
C THR A 156 -9.20 12.80 0.02
N GLY A 157 -9.36 11.92 -0.96
CA GLY A 157 -10.51 11.91 -1.87
C GLY A 157 -10.45 12.91 -3.02
N LYS A 158 -9.39 13.74 -3.10
CA LYS A 158 -9.24 14.78 -4.13
C LYS A 158 -9.39 14.22 -5.56
N THR A 159 -8.69 13.13 -5.87
CA THR A 159 -8.72 12.52 -7.22
C THR A 159 -10.11 12.03 -7.61
N LEU A 160 -10.88 11.46 -6.67
CA LEU A 160 -12.27 11.06 -6.94
C LEU A 160 -13.16 12.28 -7.22
N ARG A 161 -13.05 13.33 -6.40
CA ARG A 161 -13.83 14.57 -6.57
C ARG A 161 -13.56 15.24 -7.91
N GLU A 162 -12.28 15.36 -8.29
CA GLU A 162 -11.86 15.91 -9.59
C GLU A 162 -12.40 15.10 -10.78
N ASN A 163 -12.72 13.83 -10.57
CA ASN A 163 -13.30 12.95 -11.58
C ASN A 163 -14.82 12.75 -11.44
N GLN A 164 -15.50 13.55 -10.61
CA GLN A 164 -16.96 13.47 -10.37
C GLN A 164 -17.39 12.09 -9.86
N MET A 165 -16.55 11.48 -9.03
CA MET A 165 -16.80 10.20 -8.38
C MET A 165 -17.16 10.41 -6.91
N GLU A 166 -18.06 9.58 -6.39
CA GLU A 166 -18.43 9.55 -4.97
C GLU A 166 -18.10 8.21 -4.34
N ILE A 167 -17.64 8.27 -3.09
CA ILE A 167 -17.40 7.06 -2.28
C ILE A 167 -18.75 6.50 -1.89
N ARG A 168 -18.96 5.21 -2.18
CA ARG A 168 -20.17 4.47 -1.82
C ARG A 168 -19.98 3.76 -0.49
N GLU A 169 -18.89 3.02 -0.37
CA GLU A 169 -18.60 2.18 0.79
C GLU A 169 -17.10 2.11 1.04
N GLU A 170 -16.74 1.94 2.32
CA GLU A 170 -15.38 1.65 2.75
C GLU A 170 -15.20 0.14 2.90
N ILE A 171 -14.12 -0.40 2.32
CA ILE A 171 -13.77 -1.82 2.38
C ILE A 171 -12.84 -2.07 3.58
N LEU A 172 -11.74 -1.31 3.66
CA LEU A 172 -10.78 -1.41 4.75
C LEU A 172 -9.93 -0.14 4.89
N VAL A 173 -9.36 0.04 6.08
CA VAL A 173 -8.31 1.02 6.36
C VAL A 173 -6.95 0.35 6.20
N SER A 174 -6.05 0.98 5.44
CA SER A 174 -4.68 0.53 5.20
C SER A 174 -3.66 1.51 5.80
N THR A 175 -2.64 0.95 6.42
CA THR A 175 -1.44 1.65 6.90
C THR A 175 -0.19 0.96 6.39
N ALA A 176 0.95 1.65 6.42
CA ALA A 176 2.24 1.03 6.16
C ALA A 176 2.57 -0.01 7.24
N ARG A 177 3.02 -1.19 6.81
CA ARG A 177 3.42 -2.33 7.63
C ARG A 177 4.88 -2.66 7.37
N LEU A 178 5.59 -3.02 8.44
CA LEU A 178 6.87 -3.70 8.32
C LEU A 178 6.59 -5.17 8.03
N VAL A 179 7.14 -5.68 6.94
CA VAL A 179 7.10 -7.10 6.59
C VAL A 179 8.49 -7.71 6.64
N VAL A 180 8.55 -8.99 7.01
CA VAL A 180 9.80 -9.72 7.20
C VAL A 180 9.76 -11.06 6.49
N ASN A 181 10.87 -11.41 5.86
CA ASN A 181 11.07 -12.73 5.27
C ASN A 181 11.11 -13.79 6.39
N ARG A 182 10.38 -14.89 6.23
CA ARG A 182 10.30 -15.95 7.26
C ARG A 182 11.65 -16.59 7.60
N ALA A 183 12.48 -16.89 6.59
CA ALA A 183 13.81 -17.45 6.83
C ALA A 183 14.73 -16.45 7.52
N SER A 184 14.65 -15.17 7.13
CA SER A 184 15.40 -14.09 7.77
C SER A 184 14.97 -13.87 9.21
N TRP A 185 13.68 -13.98 9.51
CA TRP A 185 13.18 -13.92 10.90
C TRP A 185 13.79 -15.01 11.78
N SER A 186 13.99 -16.21 11.25
CA SER A 186 14.61 -17.33 11.99
C SER A 186 16.13 -17.20 12.08
N LEU A 187 16.80 -16.84 10.99
CA LEU A 187 18.27 -16.85 10.88
C LEU A 187 18.94 -15.54 11.34
N LYS A 188 18.23 -14.42 11.26
CA LYS A 188 18.71 -13.06 11.56
C LYS A 188 17.87 -12.38 12.64
N ASN A 189 17.25 -13.18 13.51
CA ASN A 189 16.27 -12.73 14.49
C ASN A 189 16.76 -11.56 15.35
N GLU A 190 17.96 -11.69 15.91
CA GLU A 190 18.59 -10.68 16.78
C GLU A 190 18.72 -9.34 16.05
N ARG A 191 19.30 -9.33 14.84
CA ARG A 191 19.46 -8.12 14.04
C ARG A 191 18.12 -7.48 13.68
N ILE A 192 17.10 -8.29 13.39
CA ILE A 192 15.75 -7.79 13.08
C ILE A 192 15.09 -7.19 14.31
N ARG A 193 15.23 -7.81 15.48
CA ARG A 193 14.73 -7.27 16.75
C ARG A 193 15.40 -5.96 17.11
N LEU A 194 16.73 -5.90 17.03
CA LEU A 194 17.48 -4.65 17.25
C LEU A 194 17.03 -3.53 16.30
N PHE A 195 16.78 -3.84 15.03
CA PHE A 195 16.21 -2.88 14.08
C PHE A 195 14.82 -2.40 14.53
N MET A 196 13.92 -3.31 14.92
CA MET A 196 12.58 -2.96 15.40
C MET A 196 12.65 -2.10 16.67
N ASP A 197 13.49 -2.46 17.63
CA ASP A 197 13.69 -1.72 18.88
C ASP A 197 14.17 -0.29 18.62
N ARG A 198 15.00 -0.08 17.58
CA ARG A 198 15.45 1.27 17.18
C ARG A 198 14.34 2.11 16.55
N ILE A 199 13.43 1.53 15.76
CA ILE A 199 12.37 2.29 15.08
C ILE A 199 11.12 2.50 15.95
N LEU A 200 10.85 1.59 16.88
CA LEU A 200 9.64 1.58 17.73
C LEU A 200 9.36 2.92 18.45
N PRO A 201 10.36 3.59 19.07
CA PRO A 201 10.15 4.86 19.74
C PRO A 201 9.62 6.00 18.85
N PHE A 202 9.76 5.86 17.52
CA PHE A 202 9.41 6.91 16.56
C PHE A 202 8.04 6.70 15.89
N LEU A 203 7.34 5.59 16.18
CA LEU A 203 6.04 5.27 15.58
C LEU A 203 4.85 5.96 16.27
N SER A 204 5.09 6.66 17.38
CA SER A 204 4.05 7.21 18.27
C SER A 204 3.80 8.71 18.13
N LYS A 205 4.44 9.41 17.20
CA LYS A 205 4.16 10.84 16.97
C LYS A 205 3.02 10.99 15.98
N GLU A 206 1.81 11.18 16.50
CA GLU A 206 0.64 11.63 15.74
C GLU A 206 1.02 12.86 14.89
N ARG A 207 1.20 12.66 13.58
CA ARG A 207 1.11 13.77 12.65
C ARG A 207 -0.38 14.10 12.54
N VAL A 208 -0.80 15.12 13.29
CA VAL A 208 -2.05 15.82 13.06
C VAL A 208 -2.12 16.15 11.57
N ILE A 209 -3.05 15.51 10.87
CA ILE A 209 -3.38 15.87 9.48
C ILE A 209 -3.97 17.28 9.57
N SER A 210 -3.18 18.28 9.20
CA SER A 210 -3.69 19.62 8.97
C SER A 210 -4.64 19.55 7.77
N GLU A 211 -5.93 19.69 8.04
CA GLU A 211 -6.94 19.95 7.03
C GLU A 211 -6.59 21.26 6.31
N GLY A 212 -6.45 21.19 4.99
CA GLY A 212 -6.27 22.32 4.07
C GLY A 212 -6.86 21.98 2.72
#